data_AF-A0A3C1IYH6-F1
#
_entry.id   AF-A0A3C1IYH6-F1
#
_cell.length_a   1.000
_cell.length_b   1.000
_cell.length_c   1.000
_cell.angle_alpha   90.00
_cell.angle_beta   90.00
_cell.angle_gamma   90.00
#
_symmetry.space_group_name_H-M   'P 1'
#
loop_
_entity.id
_entity.type
_entity.pdbx_description
1 polymer ?
#
loop_
_entity_poly.entity_id
_entity_poly.type
_entity_poly.pdbx_seq_one_letter_code
_entity_poly.pdbx_strand_id
1 'polypeptide(L)' 'MEENKRHDFLIGLCITLGTIIIGLISYVVYFNTISQQKARCDYSGWSYANGDSFKSSDGCNYCACSDGQVVCTAMACTNN' A
#
# COMPACT_ATOMS: atom_id res chain seq x y z
N MET A 1 -5.05 -1.28 52.11
CA MET A 1 -4.14 -2.12 51.29
C MET A 1 -4.85 -2.84 50.15
N GLU A 2 -6.11 -3.25 50.32
CA GLU A 2 -6.90 -3.94 49.30
C GLU A 2 -7.37 -3.03 48.15
N GLU A 3 -7.59 -1.74 48.43
CA GLU A 3 -7.95 -0.75 47.40
C GLU A 3 -6.82 -0.48 46.39
N ASN A 4 -5.56 -0.41 46.86
CA ASN A 4 -4.41 -0.22 46.00
C ASN A 4 -4.20 -1.43 45.06
N LYS A 5 -4.39 -2.65 45.57
CA LYS A 5 -4.33 -3.87 44.73
C LYS A 5 -5.38 -3.88 43.63
N ARG A 6 -6.60 -3.41 43.92
CA ARG A 6 -7.67 -3.27 42.93
C ARG A 6 -7.33 -2.18 41.90
N HIS A 7 -6.79 -1.05 42.33
CA HIS A 7 -6.35 0.02 41.45
C HIS A 7 -5.22 -0.43 40.51
N ASP A 8 -4.22 -1.14 41.02
CA ASP A 8 -3.11 -1.67 40.23
C ASP A 8 -3.59 -2.71 39.21
N PHE A 9 -4.54 -3.56 39.59
CA PHE A 9 -5.20 -4.50 38.68
C PHE A 9 -5.96 -3.79 37.55
N LEU A 10 -6.70 -2.71 37.88
CA LEU A 10 -7.43 -1.91 36.89
C LEU A 10 -6.49 -1.19 35.93
N ILE A 11 -5.37 -0.64 36.41
CA ILE A 11 -4.34 -0.03 35.55
C ILE A 11 -3.79 -1.08 34.58
N GLY A 12 -3.45 -2.27 35.08
CA GLY A 12 -2.95 -3.36 34.24
C GLY A 12 -3.95 -3.75 33.14
N LEU A 13 -5.23 -3.85 33.49
CA LEU A 13 -6.30 -4.14 32.53
C LEU A 13 -6.48 -3.02 31.48
N CYS A 14 -6.40 -1.75 31.89
CA CYS A 14 -6.48 -0.62 30.95
C CYS A 14 -5.30 -0.61 29.96
N ILE A 15 -4.08 -0.90 30.44
CA ILE A 15 -2.89 -0.96 29.59
C ILE A 15 -3.00 -2.10 28.58
N THR A 16 -3.39 -3.31 29.02
CA THR A 16 -3.50 -4.46 28.12
C THR A 16 -4.60 -4.26 27.07
N LEU A 17 -5.76 -3.73 27.46
CA LEU A 17 -6.80 -3.38 26.51
C LEU A 17 -6.35 -2.28 25.54
N GLY A 18 -5.64 -1.27 26.04
CA GLY A 18 -5.09 -0.19 25.22
C GLY A 18 -4.12 -0.70 24.15
N THR A 19 -3.18 -1.56 24.52
CA THR A 19 -2.21 -2.12 23.56
C THR A 19 -2.86 -3.05 22.54
N ILE A 20 -3.84 -3.85 22.95
CA ILE A 20 -4.64 -4.68 22.03
C ILE A 20 -5.37 -3.78 21.03
N ILE A 21 -6.04 -2.73 21.49
CA ILE A 21 -6.76 -1.79 20.62
C ILE A 21 -5.81 -1.10 19.65
N ILE A 22 -4.66 -0.61 20.11
CA ILE A 22 -3.66 0.03 19.25
C ILE A 22 -3.13 -0.96 18.20
N GLY A 23 -2.86 -2.21 18.61
CA GLY A 23 -2.40 -3.27 17.72
C GLY A 23 -3.45 -3.61 16.65
N LEU A 24 -4.72 -3.73 17.04
CA LEU A 24 -5.83 -3.97 16.12
C LEU A 24 -6.03 -2.82 15.15
N ILE A 25 -5.99 -1.56 15.62
CA ILE A 25 -6.08 -0.38 14.76
C ILE A 25 -4.91 -0.37 13.77
N SER A 26 -3.69 -0.60 14.25
CA SER A 26 -2.49 -0.65 13.41
C SER A 26 -2.59 -1.75 12.35
N TYR A 27 -3.08 -2.94 12.73
CA TYR A 27 -3.28 -4.05 11.81
C TYR A 27 -4.35 -3.74 10.75
N VAL A 28 -5.49 -3.17 11.14
CA VAL A 28 -6.55 -2.77 10.22
C VAL A 28 -6.05 -1.70 9.26
N VAL A 29 -5.34 -0.68 9.74
CA VAL A 29 -4.74 0.35 8.88
C VAL A 29 -3.74 -0.29 7.92
N TYR A 30 -2.83 -1.13 8.41
CA TYR A 30 -1.85 -1.84 7.58
C TYR A 30 -2.51 -2.68 6.48
N PHE A 31 -3.50 -3.49 6.83
CA PHE A 31 -4.19 -4.35 5.88
C PHE A 31 -4.94 -3.55 4.80
N ASN A 32 -5.66 -2.50 5.20
CA ASN A 32 -6.47 -1.72 4.26
C ASN A 32 -5.65 -0.81 3.35
N THR A 33 -4.45 -0.38 3.76
CA THR A 33 -3.65 0.61 3.02
C THR A 33 -2.42 0.03 2.34
N ILE A 34 -1.73 -0.93 2.97
CA ILE A 34 -0.45 -1.46 2.48
C ILE A 34 -0.64 -2.80 1.77
N SER A 35 -1.59 -3.65 2.20
CA SER A 35 -1.87 -4.92 1.52
C SER A 35 -2.63 -4.75 0.19
N GLN A 36 -3.24 -3.59 -0.02
CA GLN A 36 -3.79 -3.13 -1.31
C GLN A 36 -2.75 -2.33 -2.12
N GLN A 37 -1.45 -2.52 -1.86
CA GLN A 37 -0.41 -2.02 -2.76
C GLN A 37 -0.50 -2.84 -4.05
N LYS A 38 -1.36 -2.39 -4.96
CA LYS A 38 -1.50 -2.92 -6.31
C LYS A 38 -0.12 -3.13 -6.93
N ALA A 39 0.04 -4.24 -7.64
CA ALA A 39 1.34 -4.70 -8.10
C ALA A 39 2.02 -3.65 -9.00
N ARG A 40 3.34 -3.53 -8.82
CA ARG A 40 4.19 -2.70 -9.68
C ARG A 40 4.37 -3.36 -11.04
N CYS A 41 4.59 -2.55 -12.07
CA CYS A 41 4.86 -3.04 -13.41
C CYS A 41 6.34 -2.85 -13.75
N ASP A 42 6.97 -3.91 -14.24
CA ASP A 42 8.31 -3.80 -14.79
C ASP A 42 8.23 -3.56 -16.31
N TYR A 43 8.84 -2.46 -16.76
CA TYR A 43 8.85 -2.07 -18.16
C TYR A 43 10.19 -1.44 -18.54
N SER A 44 10.82 -1.99 -19.59
CA SER A 44 12.11 -1.49 -20.12
C SER A 44 13.21 -1.32 -19.05
N GLY A 45 13.23 -2.19 -18.04
CA GLY A 45 14.20 -2.16 -16.93
C GLY A 45 13.84 -1.22 -15.77
N TRP A 46 12.68 -0.55 -15.82
CA TRP A 46 12.18 0.32 -14.76
C TRP A 46 10.96 -0.31 -14.07
N SER A 47 10.83 -0.05 -12.77
CA SER A 47 9.68 -0.49 -11.98
C SER A 47 8.74 0.68 -11.71
N TYR A 48 7.54 0.63 -12.29
CA TYR A 48 6.52 1.67 -12.20
C TYR A 48 5.48 1.31 -11.14
N ALA A 49 5.07 2.30 -10.34
CA ALA A 49 4.00 2.13 -9.39
C ALA A 49 2.66 1.91 -10.11
N ASN A 50 1.77 1.14 -9.51
CA ASN A 50 0.42 1.04 -10.03
C ASN A 50 -0.24 2.44 -10.10
N GLY A 51 -0.81 2.76 -11.26
CA GLY A 51 -1.40 4.06 -11.57
C GLY A 51 -0.45 4.99 -12.33
N ASP A 52 0.85 4.70 -12.37
CA ASP A 52 1.80 5.49 -13.13
C ASP A 52 1.48 5.45 -14.62
N SER A 53 1.61 6.60 -15.28
CA SER A 53 1.55 6.74 -16.73
C SER A 53 2.88 7.25 -17.25
N PHE A 54 3.39 6.62 -18.31
CA PHE A 54 4.73 6.88 -18.85
C PHE A 54 4.76 6.73 -20.37
N LYS A 55 5.80 7.27 -20.99
CA LYS A 55 6.02 7.15 -22.44
C LYS A 55 6.62 5.77 -22.75
N SER A 56 6.06 5.10 -23.75
CA SER A 56 6.56 3.82 -24.26
C SER A 56 7.99 3.98 -24.81
N SER A 57 8.76 2.88 -24.82
CA SER A 57 10.11 2.83 -25.37
C SER A 57 10.15 3.09 -26.88
N ASP A 58 9.02 2.97 -27.57
CA ASP A 58 8.85 3.39 -28.97
C ASP A 58 8.83 4.93 -29.17
N GLY A 59 8.81 5.72 -28.10
CA GLY A 59 8.85 7.18 -28.16
C GLY A 59 7.58 7.83 -28.71
N CYS A 60 6.49 7.10 -28.84
CA CYS A 60 5.26 7.53 -29.50
C CYS A 60 4.02 7.16 -28.67
N ASN A 61 3.91 5.92 -28.19
CA ASN A 61 2.81 5.46 -27.36
C ASN A 61 2.95 5.90 -25.90
N TYR A 62 1.81 5.93 -25.21
CA TYR A 62 1.75 6.10 -23.76
C TYR A 62 1.26 4.80 -23.13
N CYS A 63 1.85 4.47 -21.99
CA CYS A 63 1.52 3.30 -21.21
C CYS A 63 1.08 3.70 -19.80
N ALA A 64 0.25 2.86 -19.19
CA ALA A 64 -0.12 2.94 -17.79
C ALA A 64 0.16 1.61 -17.09
N CYS A 65 0.61 1.68 -15.84
CA CYS A 65 0.71 0.51 -14.98
C CYS A 65 -0.62 0.28 -14.27
N SER A 66 -1.21 -0.90 -14.49
CA SER A 66 -2.45 -1.34 -13.85
C SER A 66 -2.22 -2.70 -13.23
N ASP A 67 -1.98 -2.70 -11.92
CA ASP A 67 -1.90 -3.88 -11.05
C ASP A 67 -0.98 -4.98 -11.62
N GLY A 68 0.28 -4.60 -11.89
CA GLY A 68 1.30 -5.49 -12.44
C GLY A 68 1.27 -5.64 -13.96
N GLN A 69 0.27 -5.09 -14.63
CA GLN A 69 0.17 -5.12 -16.10
C GLN A 69 0.43 -3.75 -16.71
N VAL A 70 1.29 -3.72 -17.73
CA VAL A 70 1.50 -2.53 -18.56
C VAL A 70 0.45 -2.53 -19.68
N VAL A 71 -0.30 -1.44 -19.80
CA VAL A 71 -1.29 -1.24 -20.86
C VAL A 71 -0.91 0.00 -21.65
N CYS A 72 -0.69 -0.13 -22.96
CA CYS A 72 -0.25 0.96 -23.82
C CYS A 72 -1.31 1.34 -24.87
N THR A 73 -1.25 2.58 -25.33
CA THR A 73 -1.93 2.99 -26.57
C THR A 73 -1.37 2.22 -27.76
N ALA A 74 -2.16 2.10 -28.83
CA ALA A 74 -1.76 1.46 -30.09
C ALA A 74 -1.78 2.47 -31.25
N MET A 75 -1.08 3.58 -31.08
CA MET A 75 -0.93 4.59 -32.13
C MET A 75 0.05 4.09 -33.19
N ALA A 76 -0.28 4.37 -34.46
CA ALA A 76 0.65 4.17 -35.55
C ALA A 76 1.72 5.26 -35.49
N CYS A 77 2.96 4.86 -35.27
CA CYS A 77 4.09 5.77 -35.12
C CYS A 77 4.74 6.04 -36.48
N THR A 78 4.84 7.31 -36.86
CA THR A 78 5.62 7.73 -38.02
C THR A 78 7.06 7.97 -37.59
N ASN A 79 7.99 7.13 -38.06
CA ASN A 79 9.41 7.37 -37.90
C ASN A 79 9.77 8.63 -38.72
N ASN A 80 10.12 9.73 -38.05
CA ASN A 80 10.79 10.86 -38.69
C ASN A 80 12.23 10.89 -38.21
#